data_AF-A0A4Y2JRV5-F1
#
_entry.id   AF-A0A4Y2JRV5-F1
#
_cell.length_a   1.000
_cell.length_b   1.000
_cell.length_c   1.000
_cell.angle_alpha   90.00
_cell.angle_beta   90.00
_cell.angle_gamma   90.00
#
_symmetry.space_group_name_H-M   'P 1'
#
loop_
_entity.id
_entity.type
_entity.pdbx_description
1 polymer ?
#
loop_
_entity_poly.entity_id
_entity_poly.type
_entity_poly.pdbx_seq_one_letter_code
_entity_poly.pdbx_strand_id
1 'polypeptide(L)'
;MCSESDTFLTARKRPILRPGKDPTHSVSYRPISLLPTLSKQGEKLILNRYLTYATKLRLPMPQQFGFTSQLSTTHQLLRVVEQIHEGKNSNLASAAIFSDIAKAFDKMWIEDLIHKLIAYKFPQYIVEIIQSYLAKRHFTFLVKNSDYTPRTLQTGVLQGGILAPIIFVLFMNDIP
;
A
#
# COMPACT_ATOMS: atom_id res chain seq x y z
N MET A 1 -24.23 -15.26 -19.11
CA MET A 1 -24.73 -13.98 -18.56
C MET A 1 -23.70 -13.48 -17.54
N CYS A 2 -22.71 -12.69 -17.99
CA CYS A 2 -21.84 -11.95 -17.08
C CYS A 2 -22.66 -10.81 -16.51
N SER A 3 -22.96 -10.87 -15.22
CA SER A 3 -23.68 -9.83 -14.50
C SER A 3 -22.91 -8.51 -14.54
N GLU A 4 -23.58 -7.42 -14.90
CA GLU A 4 -23.08 -6.04 -14.96
C GLU A 4 -22.49 -5.51 -13.62
N SER A 5 -22.59 -6.29 -12.54
CA SER A 5 -22.18 -5.95 -11.18
C SER A 5 -20.66 -5.92 -10.93
N ASP A 6 -19.83 -6.57 -11.77
CA ASP A 6 -18.38 -6.69 -11.53
C ASP A 6 -17.52 -5.59 -12.20
N THR A 7 -18.16 -4.71 -12.96
CA THR A 7 -17.48 -3.62 -13.69
C THR A 7 -16.78 -2.64 -12.74
N PHE A 8 -17.30 -2.48 -11.51
CA PHE A 8 -16.75 -1.56 -10.51
C PHE A 8 -15.46 -2.05 -9.83
N LEU A 9 -15.15 -3.34 -9.93
CA LEU A 9 -13.94 -3.93 -9.35
C LEU A 9 -12.82 -4.12 -10.38
N THR A 10 -13.11 -3.83 -11.65
CA THR A 10 -12.15 -3.95 -12.74
C THR A 10 -11.28 -2.70 -12.83
N ALA A 11 -9.99 -2.83 -12.49
CA ALA A 11 -9.04 -1.71 -12.65
C ALA A 11 -8.31 -1.81 -13.99
N ARG A 12 -8.14 -0.66 -14.66
CA ARG A 12 -7.34 -0.57 -15.89
C ARG A 12 -5.88 -0.36 -15.52
N LYS A 13 -4.99 -1.26 -15.96
CA LYS A 13 -3.54 -1.08 -15.74
C LYS A 13 -2.93 -0.26 -16.86
N ARG A 14 -2.40 0.92 -16.52
CA ARG A 14 -1.61 1.76 -17.42
C ARG A 14 -0.15 1.73 -16.96
N PRO A 15 0.78 1.16 -17.74
CA PRO A 15 2.20 1.19 -17.41
C PRO A 15 2.76 2.61 -17.61
N ILE A 16 3.46 3.14 -16.60
CA ILE A 16 4.19 4.41 -16.69
C ILE A 16 5.69 4.13 -16.62
N LEU A 17 6.46 4.65 -17.58
CA LEU A 17 7.91 4.49 -17.61
C LEU A 17 8.55 5.21 -16.42
N ARG A 18 9.48 4.53 -15.74
CA ARG A 18 10.30 5.15 -14.70
C ARG A 18 11.24 6.19 -15.36
N PRO A 19 11.41 7.39 -14.78
CA PRO A 19 12.32 8.39 -15.32
C PRO A 19 13.74 7.81 -15.51
N GLY A 20 14.34 8.03 -16.68
CA GLY A 20 15.71 7.61 -17.00
C GLY A 20 15.93 6.10 -17.18
N LYS A 21 14.89 5.29 -17.38
CA LYS A 21 14.99 3.83 -17.61
C LYS A 21 14.65 3.47 -19.06
N ASP A 22 15.27 2.42 -19.58
CA ASP A 22 15.08 1.97 -20.97
C ASP A 22 13.65 1.48 -21.23
N PRO A 23 12.96 1.99 -22.27
CA PRO A 23 11.58 1.64 -22.59
C PRO A 23 11.40 0.22 -23.16
N THR A 24 12.49 -0.47 -23.51
CA THR A 24 12.48 -1.84 -24.06
C THR A 24 12.24 -2.91 -22.99
N HIS A 25 12.54 -2.62 -21.72
CA HIS A 25 12.40 -3.58 -20.63
C HIS A 25 11.10 -3.38 -19.85
N SER A 26 10.35 -4.46 -19.62
CA SER A 26 9.10 -4.45 -18.84
C SER A 26 9.29 -3.99 -17.39
N VAL A 27 10.47 -4.21 -16.82
CA VAL A 27 10.86 -3.79 -15.45
C VAL A 27 10.96 -2.27 -15.32
N SER A 28 11.15 -1.56 -16.43
CA SER A 28 11.24 -0.10 -16.48
C SER A 28 9.89 0.59 -16.26
N TYR A 29 8.78 -0.16 -16.30
CA TYR A 29 7.45 0.39 -16.10
C TYR A 29 6.94 0.17 -14.68
N ARG A 30 6.15 1.13 -14.17
CA ARG A 30 5.32 1.00 -12.98
C ARG A 30 3.89 0.72 -13.42
N PRO A 31 3.27 -0.40 -13.02
CA PRO A 31 1.88 -0.67 -13.33
C PRO A 31 0.99 0.20 -12.43
N ILE A 32 0.36 1.25 -12.97
CA ILE A 32 -0.62 2.06 -12.22
C ILE A 32 -2.02 1.54 -12.53
N SER A 33 -2.78 1.29 -11.47
CA SER A 33 -4.15 0.83 -11.57
C SER A 33 -5.10 2.02 -11.48
N LEU A 34 -5.79 2.30 -12.58
CA LEU A 34 -6.84 3.31 -12.63
C LEU A 34 -8.17 2.66 -12.23
N LEU A 35 -8.59 3.00 -11.02
CA LEU A 35 -9.89 2.61 -10.46
C LEU A 35 -10.98 3.58 -10.92
N PRO A 36 -12.20 3.08 -11.23
CA PRO A 36 -13.37 3.93 -11.46
C PRO A 36 -13.62 4.87 -10.27
N THR A 37 -14.21 6.04 -10.53
CA THR A 37 -14.49 7.06 -9.52
C THR A 37 -15.35 6.54 -8.36
N LEU A 38 -16.35 5.71 -8.66
CA LEU A 38 -17.20 5.08 -7.64
C LEU A 38 -16.40 4.15 -6.73
N SER A 39 -15.47 3.37 -7.28
CA SER A 39 -14.58 2.49 -6.52
C SER A 39 -13.68 3.30 -5.58
N LYS A 40 -13.19 4.47 -6.04
CA LYS A 40 -12.42 5.40 -5.19
C LYS A 40 -13.26 5.97 -4.04
N GLN A 41 -14.54 6.27 -4.27
CA GLN A 41 -15.43 6.70 -3.18
C GLN A 41 -15.68 5.58 -2.17
N GLY A 42 -15.92 4.36 -2.64
CA GLY A 42 -16.02 3.17 -1.79
C GLY A 42 -14.77 2.97 -0.93
N GLU A 43 -13.59 3.07 -1.53
CA GLU A 43 -12.31 3.01 -0.81
C GLU A 43 -12.18 4.08 0.27
N LYS A 44 -12.62 5.31 -0.01
CA LYS A 44 -12.60 6.39 0.97
C LYS A 44 -13.51 6.13 2.17
N LEU A 45 -14.68 5.52 1.94
CA LEU A 45 -15.59 5.11 3.03
C LEU A 45 -14.96 4.01 3.90
N ILE A 46 -14.35 3.00 3.28
CA ILE A 46 -13.63 1.92 3.98
C ILE A 46 -12.48 2.53 4.79
N LEU A 47 -11.70 3.41 4.16
CA LEU A 47 -10.57 4.09 4.80
C LEU A 47 -11.00 4.89 6.03
N ASN A 48 -12.06 5.69 5.93
CA ASN A 48 -12.53 6.50 7.06
C ASN A 48 -12.94 5.62 8.26
N ARG A 49 -13.61 4.50 7.99
CA ARG A 49 -13.96 3.53 9.03
C ARG A 49 -12.70 2.90 9.63
N TYR A 50 -11.77 2.45 8.80
CA TYR A 50 -10.49 1.89 9.24
C TYR A 50 -9.73 2.87 10.15
N LEU A 51 -9.54 4.11 9.71
CA LEU A 51 -8.80 5.14 10.46
C LEU A 51 -9.42 5.42 11.82
N THR A 52 -10.75 5.39 11.93
CA THR A 52 -11.44 5.61 13.21
C THR A 52 -11.06 4.55 14.26
N TYR A 53 -10.84 3.30 13.85
CA TYR A 53 -10.36 2.25 14.76
C TYR A 53 -8.84 2.26 14.91
N ALA A 54 -8.09 2.49 13.84
CA ALA A 54 -6.64 2.58 13.88
C ALA A 54 -6.17 3.66 14.87
N THR A 55 -6.81 4.83 14.88
CA THR A 55 -6.51 5.91 15.84
C THR A 55 -6.78 5.48 17.29
N LYS A 56 -7.87 4.74 17.55
CA LYS A 56 -8.17 4.20 18.90
C LYS A 56 -7.12 3.19 19.37
N LEU A 57 -6.58 2.41 18.43
CA LEU A 57 -5.54 1.42 18.67
C LEU A 57 -4.12 2.00 18.66
N ARG A 58 -3.97 3.32 18.46
CA ARG A 58 -2.68 4.02 18.33
C ARG A 58 -1.80 3.45 17.20
N LEU A 59 -2.44 3.15 16.07
CA LEU A 59 -1.77 2.70 14.84
C LEU A 59 -1.71 3.84 13.80
N PRO A 60 -0.62 3.97 13.04
CA PRO A 60 0.62 3.17 13.11
C PRO A 60 1.53 3.57 14.28
N MET A 61 2.61 2.80 14.48
CA MET A 61 3.67 3.09 15.44
C MET A 61 4.25 4.50 15.21
N PRO A 62 4.63 5.24 16.28
CA PRO A 62 5.15 6.61 16.16
C PRO A 62 6.39 6.76 15.26
N GLN A 63 7.14 5.67 15.06
CA GLN A 63 8.32 5.61 14.22
C GLN A 63 7.99 5.55 12.71
N GLN A 64 6.72 5.43 12.34
CA GLN A 64 6.28 5.41 10.95
C GLN A 64 5.94 6.82 10.46
N PHE A 65 6.81 7.36 9.59
CA PHE A 65 6.65 8.70 9.01
C PHE A 65 6.05 8.64 7.60
N GLY A 66 6.15 7.49 6.93
CA GLY A 66 5.58 7.28 5.60
C GLY A 66 4.06 7.23 5.64
N PHE A 67 3.40 7.96 4.73
CA PHE A 67 1.94 7.98 4.58
C PHE A 67 1.14 8.28 5.87
N THR A 68 1.78 8.91 6.85
CA THR A 68 1.16 9.32 8.11
C THR A 68 0.83 10.81 8.04
N SER A 69 -0.35 11.18 8.53
CA SER A 69 -0.78 12.58 8.52
C SER A 69 0.18 13.43 9.34
N GLN A 70 0.48 14.64 8.85
CA GLN A 70 1.33 15.64 9.52
C GLN A 70 2.81 15.25 9.69
N LEU A 71 3.24 14.07 9.23
CA LEU A 71 4.64 13.67 9.19
C LEU A 71 5.19 13.76 7.77
N SER A 72 6.48 14.06 7.65
CA SER A 72 7.18 14.17 6.37
C SER A 72 8.55 13.52 6.46
N THR A 73 9.19 13.37 5.30
CA THR A 73 10.57 12.87 5.18
C THR A 73 11.58 13.75 5.92
N THR A 74 11.32 15.05 6.06
CA THR A 74 12.20 15.97 6.80
C THR A 74 12.17 15.69 8.29
N HIS A 75 11.00 15.35 8.85
CA HIS A 75 10.88 14.96 10.26
C HIS A 75 11.64 13.67 10.55
N GLN A 76 11.55 12.67 9.65
CA GLN A 76 12.31 11.43 9.80
C GLN A 76 13.82 11.66 9.69
N LEU A 77 14.25 12.54 8.77
CA LEU A 77 15.66 12.90 8.65
C LEU A 77 16.19 13.58 9.91
N LEU A 78 15.43 14.54 10.46
CA LEU A 78 15.79 15.24 11.69
C LEU A 78 16.01 14.25 12.84
N ARG A 79 15.08 13.31 13.03
CA ARG A 79 15.18 12.26 14.04
C ARG A 79 16.45 11.42 13.91
N VAL A 80 16.81 11.00 12.69
CA VAL A 80 18.03 10.21 12.45
C VAL A 80 19.29 11.04 12.79
N VAL A 81 19.30 12.32 12.42
CA VAL A 81 20.41 13.23 12.73
C VAL A 81 20.55 13.44 14.23
N GLU A 82 19.44 13.60 14.96
CA GLU A 82 19.42 13.70 16.42
C GLU A 82 20.00 12.44 17.08
N GLN A 83 19.57 11.24 16.65
CA GLN A 83 20.11 9.98 17.18
C GLN A 83 21.62 9.84 16.97
N ILE A 84 22.13 10.25 15.80
CA ILE A 84 23.58 10.25 15.53
C ILE A 84 24.29 11.28 16.42
N HIS A 85 23.70 12.45 16.63
CA HIS A 85 24.27 13.49 17.47
C HIS A 85 24.33 13.08 18.96
N GLU A 86 23.27 12.47 19.48
CA GLU A 86 23.21 11.92 20.84
C GLU A 86 24.24 10.81 21.05
N GLY A 87 24.36 9.89 20.08
CA GLY A 87 25.39 8.84 20.11
C GLY A 87 26.80 9.44 20.16
N LYS A 88 27.06 10.46 19.32
CA LYS A 88 28.34 11.18 19.32
C LYS A 88 28.62 11.87 20.65
N ASN A 89 27.63 12.56 21.24
CA ASN A 89 27.78 13.24 22.53
C ASN A 89 28.05 12.25 23.68
N SER A 90 27.58 11.01 23.54
CA SER A 90 27.82 9.92 24.50
C SER A 90 29.11 9.14 24.22
N ASN A 91 29.96 9.59 23.27
CA ASN A 91 31.15 8.88 22.79
C ASN A 91 30.86 7.45 22.26
N LEU A 92 29.65 7.22 21.74
CA LEU A 92 29.25 5.96 21.14
C LEU A 92 29.45 5.99 19.62
N ALA A 93 29.88 4.86 19.05
CA ALA A 93 29.87 4.66 17.61
C ALA A 93 28.43 4.46 17.13
N SER A 94 28.02 5.23 16.11
CA SER A 94 26.68 5.12 15.50
C SER A 94 26.78 4.38 14.16
N ALA A 95 25.88 3.41 13.94
CA ALA A 95 25.75 2.69 12.67
C ALA A 95 24.29 2.74 12.20
N ALA A 96 24.09 2.84 10.88
CA ALA A 96 22.77 2.86 10.27
C ALA A 96 22.65 1.77 9.20
N ILE A 97 21.51 1.06 9.19
CA ILE A 97 21.18 0.01 8.22
C ILE A 97 19.96 0.50 7.43
N PHE A 98 20.10 0.59 6.12
CA PHE A 98 19.01 0.98 5.23
C PHE A 98 18.53 -0.24 4.44
N SER A 99 17.22 -0.50 4.49
CA SER A 99 16.58 -1.62 3.78
C SER A 99 15.50 -1.10 2.83
N ASP A 100 15.51 -1.59 1.60
CA ASP A 100 14.49 -1.27 0.59
C ASP A 100 13.76 -2.54 0.14
N ILE A 101 12.42 -2.49 0.14
CA ILE A 101 11.58 -3.63 -0.23
C ILE A 101 11.20 -3.52 -1.71
N ALA A 102 11.87 -4.32 -2.54
CA ALA A 102 11.56 -4.39 -3.95
C ALA A 102 10.13 -4.89 -4.21
N LYS A 103 9.33 -4.06 -4.90
CA LYS A 103 7.92 -4.33 -5.28
C LYS A 103 7.01 -4.58 -4.06
N ALA A 104 7.17 -3.78 -3.01
CA ALA A 104 6.49 -3.97 -1.73
C ALA A 104 4.96 -4.15 -1.85
N PHE A 105 4.28 -3.34 -2.66
CA PHE A 105 2.82 -3.47 -2.87
C PHE A 105 2.44 -4.77 -3.60
N ASP A 106 3.23 -5.23 -4.56
CA ASP A 106 2.92 -6.44 -5.34
C ASP A 106 3.16 -7.73 -4.53
N LYS A 107 4.02 -7.67 -3.51
CA LYS A 107 4.46 -8.82 -2.72
C LYS A 107 3.72 -9.01 -1.40
N MET A 108 2.82 -8.10 -1.05
CA MET A 108 2.11 -8.20 0.22
C MET A 108 1.14 -9.41 0.21
N TRP A 109 1.28 -10.28 1.22
CA TRP A 109 0.37 -11.40 1.43
C TRP A 109 -0.92 -10.93 2.07
N ILE A 110 -2.04 -11.14 1.37
CA ILE A 110 -3.36 -10.72 1.83
C ILE A 110 -3.74 -11.48 3.10
N GLU A 111 -3.44 -12.78 3.18
CA GLU A 111 -3.72 -13.59 4.37
C GLU A 111 -3.02 -13.06 5.62
N ASP A 112 -1.73 -12.71 5.51
CA ASP A 112 -0.96 -12.15 6.61
C ASP A 112 -1.53 -10.79 7.07
N LEU A 113 -1.93 -9.94 6.13
CA LEU A 113 -2.65 -8.70 6.45
C LEU A 113 -3.95 -8.96 7.22
N ILE A 114 -4.75 -9.95 6.80
CA ILE A 114 -6.00 -10.31 7.48
C ILE A 114 -5.70 -10.82 8.90
N HIS A 115 -4.67 -11.66 9.07
CA HIS A 115 -4.23 -12.11 10.38
C HIS A 115 -3.82 -10.94 11.28
N LYS A 116 -3.08 -9.96 10.75
CA LYS A 116 -2.72 -8.74 11.50
C LYS A 116 -3.94 -7.93 11.94
N LEU A 117 -4.91 -7.72 11.05
CA LEU A 117 -6.14 -7.00 11.41
C LEU A 117 -6.91 -7.68 12.55
N ILE A 118 -6.98 -9.01 12.53
CA ILE A 118 -7.59 -9.81 13.60
C ILE A 118 -6.76 -9.70 14.90
N ALA A 119 -5.44 -9.78 14.81
CA ALA A 119 -4.52 -9.66 15.95
C ALA A 119 -4.64 -8.28 16.63
N TYR A 120 -4.72 -7.22 15.84
CA TYR A 120 -4.96 -5.84 16.28
C TYR A 120 -6.38 -5.58 16.79
N LYS A 121 -7.26 -6.60 16.83
CA LYS A 121 -8.65 -6.51 17.33
C LYS A 121 -9.52 -5.54 16.54
N PHE A 122 -9.32 -5.44 15.22
CA PHE A 122 -10.29 -4.73 14.38
C PHE A 122 -11.66 -5.45 14.41
N PRO A 123 -12.77 -4.70 14.31
CA PRO A 123 -14.09 -5.30 14.19
C PRO A 123 -14.17 -6.23 12.96
N GLN A 124 -14.80 -7.39 13.15
CA GLN A 124 -14.95 -8.42 12.13
C GLN A 124 -15.46 -7.87 10.79
N TYR A 125 -16.47 -6.98 10.82
CA TYR A 125 -17.03 -6.39 9.60
C TYR A 125 -16.00 -5.58 8.79
N ILE A 126 -15.01 -4.94 9.43
CA ILE A 126 -13.95 -4.21 8.74
C ILE A 126 -13.00 -5.19 8.06
N VAL A 127 -12.64 -6.26 8.78
CA VAL A 127 -11.78 -7.33 8.27
C VAL A 127 -12.41 -7.95 7.01
N GLU A 128 -13.69 -8.29 7.07
CA GLU A 128 -14.43 -8.88 5.94
C GLU A 128 -14.55 -7.93 4.75
N ILE A 129 -14.80 -6.64 4.99
CA ILE A 129 -14.85 -5.63 3.93
C ILE A 129 -13.49 -5.50 3.25
N ILE A 130 -12.40 -5.43 4.02
CA ILE A 130 -11.03 -5.34 3.48
C ILE A 130 -10.69 -6.62 2.72
N GLN A 131 -10.98 -7.80 3.29
CA GLN A 131 -10.74 -9.09 2.66
C GLN A 131 -11.49 -9.21 1.33
N SER A 132 -12.80 -8.89 1.31
CA SER A 132 -13.62 -8.90 0.11
C SER A 132 -13.08 -7.94 -0.96
N TYR A 133 -12.68 -6.74 -0.54
CA TYR A 133 -12.11 -5.72 -1.43
C TYR A 133 -10.75 -6.14 -2.01
N LEU A 134 -9.93 -6.88 -1.27
CA LEU A 134 -8.65 -7.38 -1.74
C LEU A 134 -8.75 -8.66 -2.58
N ALA A 135 -9.65 -9.57 -2.22
CA ALA A 135 -9.81 -10.87 -2.88
C ALA A 135 -10.50 -10.79 -4.25
N LYS A 136 -11.41 -9.83 -4.47
CA LYS A 136 -12.26 -9.79 -5.67
C LYS A 136 -11.74 -8.90 -6.80
N ARG A 137 -10.42 -8.84 -7.02
CA ARG A 137 -9.85 -7.91 -8.00
C ARG A 137 -9.48 -8.55 -9.33
N HIS A 138 -10.16 -8.08 -10.37
CA HIS A 138 -9.96 -8.48 -11.76
C HIS A 138 -9.26 -7.32 -12.49
N PHE A 139 -8.28 -7.63 -13.34
CA PHE A 139 -7.53 -6.61 -14.08
C PHE A 139 -7.62 -6.85 -15.57
N THR A 140 -7.81 -5.77 -16.33
CA THR A 140 -7.59 -5.80 -17.78
C THR A 140 -6.33 -5.00 -18.09
N PHE A 141 -5.38 -5.62 -18.79
CA PHE A 141 -4.22 -4.92 -19.33
C PHE A 141 -4.60 -4.20 -20.62
N LEU A 142 -4.13 -2.96 -20.78
CA LEU A 142 -4.17 -2.26 -22.06
C LEU A 142 -2.73 -2.10 -22.55
N VAL A 143 -2.33 -2.87 -23.55
CA VAL A 143 -1.05 -2.71 -24.23
C VAL A 143 -1.35 -2.11 -25.60
N LYS A 144 -0.93 -0.87 -25.84
CA LYS A 144 -0.87 -0.18 -27.15
C LYS A 144 -1.95 -0.66 -28.16
N ASN A 145 -3.19 -0.18 -27.99
CA ASN A 145 -4.30 -0.36 -28.93
C ASN A 145 -4.73 -1.80 -29.30
N SER A 146 -4.26 -2.85 -28.63
CA SER A 146 -4.84 -4.20 -28.80
C SER A 146 -4.89 -5.04 -27.52
N ASP A 147 -5.98 -5.80 -27.47
CA ASP A 147 -6.39 -6.88 -26.57
C ASP A 147 -6.45 -6.65 -25.06
N TYR A 148 -7.70 -6.57 -24.58
CA TYR A 148 -8.09 -6.68 -23.18
C TYR A 148 -8.00 -8.15 -22.75
N THR A 149 -6.87 -8.57 -22.18
CA THR A 149 -6.82 -9.86 -21.48
C THR A 149 -7.13 -9.64 -19.99
N PRO A 150 -8.27 -10.16 -19.48
CA PRO A 150 -8.52 -10.17 -18.06
C PRO A 150 -7.53 -11.12 -17.38
N ARG A 151 -6.81 -10.64 -16.38
CA ARG A 151 -6.01 -11.46 -15.46
C ARG A 151 -6.43 -11.17 -14.04
N THR A 152 -6.52 -12.23 -13.26
CA THR A 152 -6.73 -12.15 -11.81
C THR A 152 -5.36 -12.18 -11.13
N LEU A 153 -5.13 -11.27 -10.16
CA LEU A 153 -3.96 -11.32 -9.29
C LEU A 153 -4.38 -11.90 -7.96
N GLN A 154 -3.62 -12.88 -7.47
CA GLN A 154 -3.86 -13.48 -6.16
C GLN A 154 -3.04 -12.84 -5.04
N THR A 155 -2.06 -11.99 -5.37
CA THR A 155 -1.15 -11.39 -4.39
C THR A 155 -0.95 -9.90 -4.62
N GLY A 156 -0.70 -9.18 -3.53
CA GLY A 156 -0.40 -7.76 -3.54
C GLY A 156 -1.62 -6.85 -3.58
N VAL A 157 -1.36 -5.56 -3.38
CA VAL A 157 -2.35 -4.49 -3.46
C VAL A 157 -2.02 -3.58 -4.62
N LEU A 158 -3.07 -3.03 -5.23
CA LEU A 158 -2.91 -2.16 -6.38
C LEU A 158 -2.25 -0.84 -6.02
N GLN A 159 -1.16 -0.56 -6.74
CA GLN A 159 -0.60 0.77 -6.80
C GLN A 159 -1.58 1.72 -7.52
N GLY A 160 -2.14 2.68 -6.77
CA GLY A 160 -3.10 3.68 -7.27
C GLY A 160 -4.44 3.71 -6.53
N GLY A 161 -4.71 2.76 -5.63
CA GLY A 161 -5.84 2.82 -4.71
C GLY A 161 -5.58 3.77 -3.53
N ILE A 162 -6.63 4.38 -3.00
CA ILE A 162 -6.57 5.26 -1.83
C ILE A 162 -6.26 4.45 -0.57
N LEU A 163 -6.80 3.23 -0.48
CA LEU A 163 -6.61 2.34 0.67
C LEU A 163 -5.23 1.67 0.70
N ALA A 164 -4.56 1.58 -0.47
CA ALA A 164 -3.33 0.80 -0.63
C ALA A 164 -2.16 1.27 0.26
N PRO A 165 -1.82 2.57 0.33
CA PRO A 165 -0.71 3.03 1.16
C PRO A 165 -0.97 2.83 2.66
N ILE A 166 -2.23 2.96 3.08
CA ILE A 166 -2.62 2.85 4.50
C ILE A 166 -2.56 1.40 4.98
N ILE A 167 -3.02 0.47 4.14
CA ILE A 167 -2.87 -0.96 4.40
C ILE A 167 -1.39 -1.35 4.45
N PHE A 168 -0.57 -0.81 3.55
CA PHE A 168 0.86 -1.08 3.54
C PHE A 168 1.55 -0.59 4.82
N VAL A 169 1.18 0.59 5.32
CA VAL A 169 1.65 1.10 6.61
C VAL A 169 1.32 0.13 7.76
N LEU A 170 0.10 -0.41 7.80
CA LEU A 170 -0.27 -1.42 8.80
C LEU A 170 0.55 -2.70 8.65
N PHE A 171 0.75 -3.16 7.42
CA PHE A 171 1.53 -4.37 7.15
C PHE A 171 2.98 -4.22 7.63
N MET A 172 3.56 -3.03 7.47
CA MET A 172 4.92 -2.69 7.90
C MET A 172 5.03 -2.34 9.39
N ASN A 173 3.92 -2.28 10.13
CA ASN A 173 3.89 -1.76 11.50
C ASN A 173 4.69 -2.61 12.50
N ASP A 174 4.97 -3.88 12.17
CA ASP A 174 5.76 -4.78 13.01
C ASP A 174 7.26 -4.72 12.71
N ILE A 175 7.67 -3.92 11.72
CA ILE A 175 9.08 -3.72 11.35
C ILE A 175 9.57 -2.44 12.04
N PRO A 176 10.65 -2.53 12.85
CA PRO A 176 11.16 -1.40 13.65
C PRO A 176 11.77 -0.27 12.83
#